data_AF-A0A3D3SYD7-F1
#
_entry.id   AF-A0A3D3SYD7-F1
#
_cell.length_a   1.000
_cell.length_b   1.000
_cell.length_c   1.000
_cell.angle_alpha   90.00
_cell.angle_beta   90.00
_cell.angle_gamma   90.00
#
_symmetry.space_group_name_H-M   'P 1'
#
loop_
_entity.id
_entity.type
_entity.pdbx_description
1 polymer ?
#
loop_
_entity_poly.entity_id
_entity_poly.type
_entity_poly.pdbx_seq_one_letter_code
_entity_poly.pdbx_strand_id
1 'polypeptide(L)'
;MDWSALRDRLLASPRFHRWMLAIPGLRAIARLQSRRLFDLVAGFSYSQVLLSCVELKVFEKLAAGPRRADQLQQELGLNDRSF
;
A
#
# COMPACT_ATOMS: atom_id res chain seq x y z
N MET A 1 -6.58 33.41 -19.62
CA MET A 1 -7.60 32.60 -18.93
C MET A 1 -6.98 31.23 -18.73
N ASP A 2 -6.43 30.99 -17.54
CA ASP A 2 -5.60 29.82 -17.26
C ASP A 2 -6.45 28.57 -17.07
N TRP A 3 -6.55 27.79 -18.15
CA TRP A 3 -7.23 26.49 -18.17
C TRP A 3 -6.73 25.55 -17.07
N SER A 4 -5.43 25.60 -16.75
CA SER A 4 -4.81 24.83 -15.66
C SER A 4 -5.43 25.16 -14.30
N ALA A 5 -5.53 26.45 -13.95
CA ALA A 5 -6.08 26.89 -12.67
C ALA A 5 -7.58 26.58 -12.54
N LEU A 6 -8.34 26.70 -13.64
CA LEU A 6 -9.76 26.34 -13.66
C LEU A 6 -9.95 24.82 -13.52
N ARG A 7 -9.14 24.02 -14.22
CA ARG A 7 -9.11 22.56 -14.11
C ARG A 7 -8.76 22.11 -12.70
N ASP A 8 -7.74 22.70 -12.09
CA ASP A 8 -7.30 22.31 -10.75
C ASP A 8 -8.36 22.66 -9.70
N ARG A 9 -9.07 23.79 -9.85
CA ARG A 9 -10.26 24.13 -9.05
C ARG A 9 -11.42 23.15 -9.23
N LEU A 10 -11.66 22.69 -10.46
CA LEU A 10 -12.70 21.70 -10.76
C LEU A 10 -12.36 20.33 -10.15
N LEU A 11 -11.11 19.89 -10.27
CA LEU A 11 -10.64 18.61 -9.72
C LEU A 11 -10.60 18.61 -8.19
N ALA A 12 -10.26 19.74 -7.56
CA ALA A 12 -10.27 19.91 -6.10
C ALA A 12 -11.68 20.08 -5.51
N SER A 13 -12.72 20.22 -6.34
CA SER A 13 -14.10 20.42 -5.88
C SER A 13 -14.73 19.11 -5.36
N PRO A 14 -15.14 19.05 -4.08
CA PRO A 14 -15.83 17.88 -3.53
C PRO A 14 -17.16 17.58 -4.24
N ARG A 15 -17.80 18.61 -4.83
CA ARG A 15 -19.05 18.46 -5.59
C ARG A 15 -18.83 17.75 -6.92
N PHE A 16 -17.72 18.03 -7.58
CA PHE A 16 -17.33 17.36 -8.83
C PHE A 16 -17.01 15.88 -8.58
N HIS A 17 -16.27 15.58 -7.50
CA HIS A 17 -16.01 14.21 -7.07
C HIS A 17 -17.29 13.43 -6.73
N ARG A 18 -18.25 14.06 -6.03
CA ARG A 18 -19.56 13.43 -5.73
C ARG A 18 -20.38 13.17 -7.00
N TRP A 19 -20.34 14.08 -7.97
CA TRP A 19 -20.97 13.90 -9.27
C TRP A 19 -20.34 12.75 -10.08
N MET A 20 -19.00 12.66 -10.09
CA MET A 20 -18.31 11.53 -10.73
C MET A 20 -18.70 10.20 -10.09
N LEU A 21 -18.87 10.16 -8.77
CA LEU A 21 -19.35 8.99 -8.06
C LEU A 21 -20.83 8.69 -8.30
N ALA A 22 -21.63 9.60 -8.86
CA ALA A 22 -23.04 9.35 -9.20
C ALA A 22 -23.21 8.64 -10.54
N ILE A 23 -22.23 8.76 -11.46
CA ILE A 23 -22.26 8.13 -12.77
C ILE A 23 -21.65 6.71 -12.68
N PRO A 24 -22.39 5.64 -13.03
CA PRO A 24 -21.95 4.25 -12.82
C PRO A 24 -20.59 3.91 -13.44
N GLY A 25 -20.33 4.39 -14.67
CA GLY A 25 -19.05 4.16 -15.36
C GLY A 25 -17.87 4.89 -14.73
N LEU A 26 -18.06 6.17 -14.35
CA LEU A 26 -17.01 6.95 -13.68
C LEU A 26 -16.73 6.45 -12.27
N ARG A 27 -17.75 5.93 -11.57
CA ARG A 27 -17.60 5.28 -10.26
C ARG A 27 -16.67 4.06 -10.33
N ALA A 28 -16.75 3.25 -11.39
CA ALA A 28 -15.86 2.11 -11.59
C ALA A 28 -14.40 2.57 -11.79
N ILE A 29 -14.18 3.60 -12.60
CA ILE A 29 -12.85 4.18 -12.85
C ILE A 29 -12.25 4.78 -11.57
N ALA A 30 -13.02 5.56 -10.80
CA ALA A 30 -12.57 6.12 -9.53
C ALA A 30 -12.17 5.05 -8.51
N ARG A 31 -12.93 3.93 -8.44
CA ARG A 31 -12.59 2.77 -7.60
C ARG A 31 -11.31 2.07 -8.06
N LEU A 32 -11.12 1.89 -9.37
CA LEU A 32 -9.90 1.30 -9.94
C LEU A 32 -8.67 2.17 -9.64
N GLN A 33 -8.79 3.50 -9.76
CA GLN A 33 -7.73 4.45 -9.45
C GLN A 33 -7.32 4.38 -7.96
N SER A 34 -8.30 4.38 -7.06
CA SER A 34 -8.07 4.24 -5.62
C SER A 34 -7.39 2.92 -5.28
N ARG A 35 -7.80 1.81 -5.93
CA ARG A 35 -7.15 0.51 -5.76
C ARG A 35 -5.70 0.54 -6.24
N ARG A 36 -5.41 1.12 -7.40
CA ARG A 36 -4.03 1.26 -7.89
C ARG A 36 -3.14 2.07 -6.95
N LEU A 37 -3.65 3.16 -6.38
CA LEU A 37 -2.90 3.95 -5.40
C LEU A 37 -2.67 3.14 -4.11
N PHE A 38 -3.69 2.41 -3.67
CA PHE A 38 -3.57 1.51 -2.53
C PHE A 38 -2.56 0.39 -2.80
N ASP A 39 -2.59 -0.21 -3.99
CA ASP A 39 -1.66 -1.26 -4.43
C ASP A 39 -0.24 -0.73 -4.63
N LEU A 40 -0.05 0.55 -4.99
CA LEU A 40 1.27 1.17 -5.07
C LEU A 40 1.88 1.35 -3.68
N VAL A 41 1.09 1.83 -2.72
CA VAL A 41 1.52 1.97 -1.32
C VAL A 41 1.68 0.61 -0.65
N ALA A 42 0.77 -0.34 -0.92
CA ALA A 42 0.88 -1.71 -0.46
C ALA A 42 2.06 -2.42 -1.11
N GLY A 43 2.34 -2.15 -2.39
CA GLY A 43 3.50 -2.63 -3.14
C GLY A 43 4.80 -2.18 -2.48
N PHE A 44 4.89 -0.91 -2.08
CA PHE A 44 5.99 -0.43 -1.25
C PHE A 44 6.09 -1.22 0.06
N SER A 45 5.00 -1.36 0.81
CA SER A 45 4.99 -2.14 2.06
C SER A 45 5.40 -3.60 1.86
N TYR A 46 4.94 -4.26 0.79
CA TYR A 46 5.31 -5.64 0.47
C TYR A 46 6.79 -5.74 0.11
N SER A 47 7.32 -4.79 -0.66
CA SER A 47 8.75 -4.75 -0.97
C SER A 47 9.60 -4.48 0.26
N GLN A 48 9.17 -3.61 1.19
CA GLN A 48 9.87 -3.36 2.45
C GLN A 48 9.85 -4.59 3.37
N VAL A 49 8.71 -5.29 3.46
CA VAL A 49 8.61 -6.56 4.21
C VAL A 49 9.52 -7.62 3.59
N LEU A 50 9.49 -7.78 2.26
CA LEU A 50 10.36 -8.72 1.56
C LEU A 50 11.84 -8.40 1.75
N LEU A 51 12.22 -7.13 1.62
CA LEU A 51 13.58 -6.66 1.85
C LEU A 51 14.02 -6.96 3.29
N SER A 52 13.15 -6.67 4.27
CA SER A 52 13.41 -6.98 5.69
C SER A 52 13.65 -8.49 5.88
N CYS A 53 12.86 -9.35 5.23
CA CYS A 53 13.06 -10.81 5.28
C CYS A 53 14.41 -11.24 4.69
N VAL A 54 14.90 -10.55 3.66
CA VAL A 54 16.21 -10.80 3.05
C VAL A 54 17.33 -10.31 3.95
N GLU A 55 17.26 -9.08 4.46
CA GLU A 55 18.28 -8.49 5.35
C GLU A 55 18.42 -9.26 6.66
N LEU A 56 17.30 -9.71 7.22
CA LEU A 56 17.24 -10.55 8.43
C LEU A 56 17.52 -12.03 8.15
N LYS A 57 17.78 -12.40 6.90
CA LYS A 57 18.08 -13.78 6.48
C LYS A 57 17.02 -14.79 6.94
N VAL A 58 15.76 -14.35 6.96
CA VAL A 58 14.61 -15.15 7.42
C VAL A 58 14.50 -16.43 6.61
N PHE A 59 14.65 -16.33 5.28
CA PHE A 59 14.55 -17.48 4.40
C PHE A 59 15.69 -18.49 4.60
N GLU A 60 16.92 -18.03 4.87
CA GLU A 60 18.06 -18.90 5.16
C GLU A 60 17.83 -19.66 6.48
N LYS A 61 17.30 -18.99 7.50
CA LYS A 61 16.96 -19.58 8.80
C LYS A 61 15.84 -20.61 8.71
N LEU A 62 14.84 -20.36 7.86
CA LEU A 62 13.73 -21.29 7.59
C LEU A 62 14.11 -22.44 6.64
N ALA A 63 15.12 -22.25 5.78
CA ALA A 63 15.63 -23.31 4.92
C ALA A 63 16.23 -24.48 5.73
N ALA A 64 16.75 -24.20 6.92
CA ALA A 64 17.23 -25.22 7.85
C ALA A 64 16.09 -26.08 8.48
N GLY A 65 14.84 -25.65 8.32
CA GLY A 65 13.66 -26.35 8.84
C GLY A 65 12.58 -25.40 9.37
N PRO A 66 11.34 -25.87 9.51
CA PRO A 66 10.25 -25.07 10.04
C PRO A 66 10.56 -24.59 11.46
N ARG A 67 10.34 -23.30 11.73
CA ARG A 67 10.51 -22.70 13.05
C ARG A 67 9.21 -22.07 13.52
N ARG A 68 9.05 -22.02 14.84
CA ARG A 68 7.94 -21.29 15.45
C ARG A 68 8.22 -19.78 15.39
N ALA A 69 7.17 -18.99 15.25
CA ALA A 69 7.29 -17.54 15.09
C ALA A 69 7.94 -16.85 16.30
N ASP A 70 7.66 -17.33 17.52
CA ASP A 70 8.24 -16.83 18.77
C ASP A 70 9.76 -17.05 18.83
N GLN A 71 10.23 -18.19 18.34
CA GLN A 71 11.67 -18.49 18.25
C GLN A 71 12.36 -17.57 17.25
N LEU A 72 11.75 -17.37 16.07
CA LEU A 72 12.29 -16.49 15.05
C LEU A 72 12.32 -15.03 15.51
N GLN A 73 11.28 -14.58 16.21
CA GLN A 73 11.20 -13.24 16.80
C GLN A 73 12.34 -12.99 17.78
N GLN A 74 12.61 -13.93 18.70
CA GLN A 74 13.74 -13.85 19.63
C GLN A 74 15.10 -13.83 18.91
N GLU A 75 15.30 -14.72 17.94
CA GLU A 75 16.55 -14.80 17.19
C GLU A 75 16.86 -13.54 16.36
N LEU A 76 15.82 -12.89 15.85
CA LEU A 76 15.93 -11.67 15.04
C LEU A 76 15.94 -10.39 15.88
N GLY A 77 15.82 -10.50 17.21
CA GLY A 77 15.76 -9.34 18.10
C GLY A 77 14.54 -8.46 17.86
N LEU A 78 13.46 -9.02 17.30
CA LEU A 78 12.23 -8.30 17.03
C LEU A 78 11.39 -8.21 18.30
N ASN A 79 11.05 -6.99 18.70
CA ASN A 79 10.21 -6.68 19.83
C ASN A 79 8.72 -6.94 19.49
N ASP A 80 7.91 -7.26 20.50
CA ASP A 80 6.51 -7.68 20.37
C ASP A 80 5.55 -6.57 19.86
N ARG A 81 6.07 -5.40 19.50
CA ARG A 81 5.30 -4.20 19.12
C ARG A 81 5.84 -3.48 17.88
N SER A 82 6.40 -4.20 16.92
CA SER A 82 6.84 -3.60 15.65
C SER A 82 5.65 -3.38 14.71
N PHE A 83 4.78 -2.39 15.02
CA PHE A 83 3.85 -1.72 14.11
C PHE A 83 3.70 -0.25 14.52
#